data_AF-A0A431NX19-F1
#
_entry.id   AF-A0A431NX19-F1
#
_cell.length_a   1.000
_cell.length_b   1.000
_cell.length_c   1.000
_cell.angle_alpha   90.00
_cell.angle_beta   90.00
_cell.angle_gamma   90.00
#
_symmetry.space_group_name_H-M   'P 1'
#
loop_
_entity.id
_entity.type
_entity.pdbx_description
1 polymer ?
#
loop_
_entity_poly.entity_id
_entity_poly.type
_entity_poly.pdbx_seq_one_letter_code
_entity_poly.pdbx_strand_id
1 'polypeptide(L)'
;MRLSDYRMVVKMAACLAVLGIAIGAAVFYAASQMRAIDANYSDILENDAAAAVHMARAATRINTLNGWIYKFAVVKDAEARRQIDEKLQVTMKEFDHYISATRARKPAYRDQVEAISQRVWSLVNNQYAALKAAAEANDPNKLDLAFAF
;
A
#
# COMPACT_ATOMS: atom_id res chain seq x y z
N MET A 1 57.46 -26.46 -38.79
CA MET A 1 56.22 -27.02 -38.21
C MET A 1 55.55 -27.87 -39.28
N ARG A 2 55.23 -29.14 -38.99
CA ARG A 2 54.65 -30.05 -40.00
C ARG A 2 53.17 -29.70 -40.18
N LEU A 3 52.68 -29.77 -41.43
CA LEU A 3 51.26 -29.53 -41.76
C LEU A 3 50.28 -30.43 -40.95
N SER A 4 50.74 -31.56 -40.41
CA SER A 4 49.95 -32.45 -39.56
C SER A 4 49.56 -31.83 -38.22
N ASP A 5 50.44 -31.01 -37.63
CA ASP A 5 50.25 -30.47 -36.28
C ASP A 5 49.14 -29.41 -36.28
N TYR A 6 49.01 -28.67 -37.38
CA TYR A 6 47.97 -27.65 -37.57
C TYR A 6 46.56 -28.25 -37.56
N ARG A 7 46.36 -29.43 -38.16
CA ARG A 7 45.05 -30.13 -38.14
C ARG A 7 44.66 -30.57 -36.73
N MET A 8 45.62 -30.92 -35.88
CA MET A 8 45.35 -31.31 -34.49
C MET A 8 44.98 -30.09 -33.64
N VAL A 9 45.70 -28.97 -33.81
CA VAL A 9 45.41 -27.69 -33.14
C VAL A 9 44.00 -27.19 -33.47
N VAL A 10 43.58 -27.24 -34.75
CA VAL A 10 42.23 -26.81 -35.16
C VAL A 10 41.13 -27.65 -34.49
N LYS A 11 41.32 -28.97 -34.34
CA LYS A 11 40.34 -29.82 -33.65
C LYS A 11 40.26 -29.51 -32.15
N MET A 12 41.40 -29.27 -31.49
CA MET A 12 41.41 -28.85 -30.08
C MET A 12 40.74 -27.49 -29.90
N ALA A 13 41.03 -26.52 -30.78
CA ALA A 13 40.39 -25.21 -30.76
C ALA A 13 38.87 -25.31 -30.98
N ALA A 14 38.41 -26.21 -31.86
CA ALA A 14 36.99 -26.45 -32.08
C ALA A 14 36.28 -27.00 -30.82
N CYS A 15 36.90 -27.96 -30.11
CA CYS A 15 36.35 -28.46 -28.84
C CYS A 15 36.27 -27.36 -27.78
N LEU A 16 37.31 -26.53 -27.66
CA LEU A 16 37.32 -25.39 -26.73
C LEU A 16 36.27 -24.34 -27.10
N ALA A 17 36.06 -24.08 -28.39
CA ALA A 17 35.04 -23.14 -28.86
C ALA A 17 33.63 -23.63 -28.50
N VAL A 18 33.32 -24.91 -28.72
CA VAL A 18 32.02 -25.50 -28.34
C VAL A 18 31.81 -25.44 -26.83
N LEU A 19 32.84 -25.75 -26.04
CA LEU A 19 32.77 -25.63 -24.58
C LEU A 19 32.51 -24.16 -24.15
N GLY A 20 33.21 -23.21 -24.77
CA GLY A 20 33.03 -21.79 -24.52
C GLY A 20 31.62 -21.30 -24.85
N ILE A 21 31.04 -21.77 -25.96
CA ILE A 21 29.65 -21.46 -26.34
C ILE A 21 28.67 -22.03 -25.30
N ALA A 22 28.87 -23.29 -24.87
CA ALA A 22 28.00 -23.91 -23.88
C ALA A 22 28.03 -23.16 -22.53
N ILE A 23 29.24 -22.80 -22.06
CA ILE A 23 29.41 -22.02 -20.83
C ILE A 23 28.79 -20.63 -20.99
N GLY A 24 29.04 -19.95 -22.11
CA GLY A 24 28.48 -18.64 -22.40
C GLY A 24 26.95 -18.64 -22.42
N ALA A 25 26.34 -19.65 -23.04
CA ALA A 25 24.89 -19.81 -23.07
C ALA A 25 24.32 -20.09 -21.66
N ALA A 26 24.99 -20.93 -20.87
CA ALA A 26 24.60 -21.22 -19.50
C ALA A 26 24.67 -19.96 -18.61
N VAL A 27 25.75 -19.18 -18.71
CA VAL A 27 25.91 -17.92 -17.97
C VAL A 27 24.86 -16.89 -18.41
N PHE A 28 24.61 -16.76 -19.71
CA PHE A 28 23.60 -15.83 -20.22
C PHE A 28 22.19 -16.21 -19.73
N TYR A 29 21.85 -17.50 -19.79
CA TYR A 29 20.58 -17.99 -19.28
C TYR A 29 20.45 -17.76 -17.77
N ALA A 30 21.47 -18.12 -16.99
CA ALA A 30 21.48 -17.91 -15.54
C ALA A 30 21.32 -16.41 -15.19
N ALA A 31 22.03 -15.52 -15.88
CA ALA A 31 21.91 -14.08 -15.69
C ALA A 31 20.50 -13.56 -16.05
N SER A 32 19.90 -14.09 -17.13
CA SER A 32 18.54 -13.72 -17.53
C SER A 32 17.50 -14.13 -16.47
N GLN A 33 17.66 -15.33 -15.89
CA GLN A 33 16.77 -15.82 -14.85
C GLN A 33 16.96 -15.08 -13.53
N MET A 34 18.20 -14.78 -13.14
CA MET A 34 18.47 -13.96 -11.96
C MET A 34 17.81 -12.58 -12.05
N ARG A 35 17.84 -11.93 -13.23
CA ARG A 35 17.15 -10.64 -13.45
C ARG A 35 15.63 -10.77 -13.37
N ALA A 36 15.06 -11.84 -13.93
CA ALA A 36 13.62 -12.08 -13.87
C ALA A 36 13.16 -12.32 -12.41
N ILE A 37 13.96 -13.06 -11.64
CA ILE A 37 13.73 -13.28 -10.21
C ILE A 37 13.80 -11.96 -9.46
N ASP A 38 14.86 -11.18 -9.65
CA ASP A 38 15.06 -9.88 -9.00
C ASP A 38 13.88 -8.94 -9.26
N ALA A 39 13.44 -8.82 -10.52
CA ALA A 39 12.27 -8.01 -10.89
C ALA A 39 10.99 -8.47 -10.18
N ASN A 40 10.76 -9.78 -10.07
CA ASN A 40 9.58 -10.32 -9.38
C ASN A 40 9.64 -10.08 -7.87
N TYR A 41 10.80 -10.26 -7.24
CA TYR A 41 10.97 -9.98 -5.82
C TYR A 41 10.82 -8.49 -5.51
N SER A 42 11.40 -7.62 -6.34
CA SER A 42 11.22 -6.18 -6.22
C SER A 42 9.75 -5.80 -6.35
N ASP A 43 8.99 -6.36 -7.31
CA ASP A 43 7.56 -6.05 -7.41
C ASP A 43 6.78 -6.48 -6.15
N ILE A 44 7.03 -7.69 -5.65
CA ILE A 44 6.35 -8.20 -4.44
C ILE A 44 6.71 -7.35 -3.21
N LEU A 45 7.98 -7.00 -3.03
CA LEU A 45 8.44 -6.27 -1.85
C LEU A 45 8.07 -4.78 -1.91
N GLU A 46 8.28 -4.13 -3.04
CA GLU A 46 8.08 -2.69 -3.21
C GLU A 46 6.62 -2.33 -3.44
N ASN A 47 5.85 -3.19 -4.11
CA ASN A 47 4.45 -2.93 -4.43
C ASN A 47 3.49 -3.70 -3.51
N ASP A 48 3.52 -5.03 -3.45
CA ASP A 48 2.53 -5.83 -2.70
C ASP A 48 2.65 -5.63 -1.20
N ALA A 49 3.84 -5.90 -0.64
CA ALA A 49 4.06 -5.81 0.80
C ALA A 49 3.84 -4.36 1.27
N ALA A 50 4.33 -3.40 0.51
CA ALA A 50 4.20 -2.00 0.86
C ALA A 50 2.77 -1.46 0.71
N ALA A 51 1.97 -1.97 -0.25
CA ALA A 51 0.54 -1.69 -0.35
C ALA A 51 -0.25 -2.33 0.81
N ALA A 52 0.06 -3.58 1.17
CA ALA A 52 -0.57 -4.27 2.30
C ALA A 52 -0.33 -3.54 3.62
N VAL A 53 0.91 -3.08 3.87
CA VAL A 53 1.25 -2.28 5.05
C VAL A 53 0.47 -0.97 5.09
N HIS A 54 0.37 -0.25 3.98
CA HIS A 54 -0.41 0.99 3.93
C HIS A 54 -1.90 0.75 4.14
N MET A 55 -2.45 -0.31 3.55
CA MET A 55 -3.84 -0.68 3.76
C MET A 55 -4.12 -1.04 5.22
N ALA A 56 -3.23 -1.78 5.88
CA ALA A 56 -3.33 -2.11 7.30
C ALA A 56 -3.27 -0.85 8.19
N ARG A 57 -2.42 0.13 7.81
CA ARG A 57 -2.37 1.43 8.50
C ARG A 57 -3.66 2.23 8.29
N ALA A 58 -4.21 2.25 7.07
CA ALA A 58 -5.51 2.86 6.79
C ALA A 58 -6.62 2.23 7.65
N ALA A 59 -6.65 0.90 7.76
CA ALA A 59 -7.61 0.19 8.61
C ALA A 59 -7.47 0.57 10.09
N THR A 60 -6.25 0.70 10.60
CA THR A 60 -5.99 1.19 11.97
C THR A 60 -6.51 2.62 12.17
N ARG A 61 -6.44 3.48 11.14
CA ARG A 61 -6.96 4.84 11.20
C ARG A 61 -8.48 4.89 11.27
N ILE A 62 -9.19 3.96 10.63
CA ILE A 62 -10.65 3.84 10.77
C ILE A 62 -11.04 3.61 12.25
N ASN A 63 -10.36 2.69 12.95
CA ASN A 63 -10.61 2.46 14.37
C ASN A 63 -10.29 3.71 15.23
N THR A 64 -9.23 4.42 14.85
CA THR A 64 -8.84 5.67 15.52
C THR A 64 -9.91 6.76 15.32
N LEU A 65 -10.44 6.91 14.11
CA LEU A 65 -11.53 7.83 13.78
C LEU A 65 -12.77 7.52 14.64
N ASN A 66 -13.19 6.26 14.69
CA ASN A 66 -14.33 5.85 15.52
C ASN A 66 -14.13 6.22 17.00
N GLY A 67 -12.93 5.98 17.54
CA GLY A 67 -12.59 6.38 18.90
C GLY A 67 -12.69 7.88 19.14
N TRP A 68 -12.23 8.71 18.20
CA TRP A 68 -12.37 10.16 18.32
C TRP A 68 -13.81 10.64 18.16
N ILE A 69 -14.60 10.08 17.24
CA ILE A 69 -16.02 10.41 17.08
C ILE A 69 -16.79 10.12 18.37
N TYR A 70 -16.58 8.94 18.97
CA TYR A 70 -17.17 8.60 20.25
C TYR A 70 -16.75 9.58 21.35
N LYS A 71 -15.45 9.89 21.43
CA LYS A 71 -14.93 10.85 22.41
C LYS A 71 -15.52 12.25 22.22
N PHE A 72 -15.71 12.68 20.97
CA PHE A 72 -16.31 13.98 20.64
C PHE A 72 -17.74 14.08 21.18
N ALA A 73 -18.53 13.01 21.10
CA ALA A 73 -19.91 13.01 21.58
C ALA A 73 -20.05 13.09 23.10
N VAL A 74 -19.14 12.46 23.85
CA VAL A 74 -19.24 12.39 25.31
C VAL A 74 -18.62 13.61 26.01
N VAL A 75 -17.67 14.29 25.37
CA VAL A 75 -16.96 15.43 25.94
C VAL A 75 -17.82 16.70 25.84
N LYS A 76 -18.12 17.30 26.99
CA LYS A 76 -18.93 18.54 27.08
C LYS A 76 -18.12 19.82 26.99
N ASP A 77 -16.86 19.76 27.39
CA ASP A 77 -15.94 20.91 27.34
C ASP A 77 -15.67 21.34 25.88
N ALA A 78 -15.74 22.65 25.63
CA ALA A 78 -15.63 23.20 24.28
C ALA A 78 -14.20 23.14 23.75
N GLU A 79 -13.22 23.41 24.60
CA GLU A 79 -11.80 23.37 24.24
C GLU A 79 -11.34 21.94 23.94
N ALA A 80 -11.73 20.98 24.79
CA ALA A 80 -11.48 19.57 24.55
C ALA A 80 -12.16 19.05 23.27
N ARG A 81 -13.37 19.53 22.93
CA ARG A 81 -14.04 19.19 21.66
C ARG A 81 -13.27 19.72 20.44
N ARG A 82 -12.77 20.96 20.51
CA ARG A 82 -11.93 21.54 19.44
C ARG A 82 -10.67 20.71 19.22
N GLN A 83 -9.98 20.30 20.29
CA GLN A 83 -8.80 19.44 20.18
C GLN A 83 -9.12 18.06 19.59
N ILE A 84 -10.31 17.52 19.86
CA ILE A 84 -10.75 16.26 19.26
C ILE A 84 -11.05 16.44 17.77
N ASP A 85 -11.70 17.54 17.36
CA ASP A 85 -11.95 17.87 15.95
C ASP A 85 -10.61 17.99 15.18
N GLU A 86 -9.62 18.68 15.74
CA GLU A 86 -8.27 18.76 15.15
C GLU A 86 -7.64 17.37 14.98
N LYS A 87 -7.76 16.48 15.97
CA LYS A 87 -7.28 15.10 15.89
C LYS A 87 -8.03 14.26 14.86
N LEU A 88 -9.34 14.47 14.70
CA LEU A 88 -10.14 13.85 13.65
C LEU A 88 -9.63 14.26 12.27
N GLN A 89 -9.47 15.56 12.03
CA GLN A 89 -8.96 16.08 10.76
C GLN A 89 -7.57 15.54 10.41
N VAL A 90 -6.66 15.46 11.39
CA VAL A 90 -5.34 14.84 11.19
C VAL A 90 -5.48 13.36 10.84
N THR A 91 -6.30 12.61 11.57
CA THR A 91 -6.50 11.18 11.35
C THR A 91 -7.12 10.91 9.96
N MET A 92 -8.03 11.77 9.49
CA MET A 92 -8.62 11.69 8.15
C MET A 92 -7.58 11.92 7.05
N LYS A 93 -6.71 12.92 7.21
CA LYS A 93 -5.59 13.15 6.27
C LYS A 93 -4.62 11.98 6.23
N GLU A 94 -4.32 11.36 7.38
CA GLU A 94 -3.47 10.17 7.44
C GLU A 94 -4.13 8.97 6.75
N PHE A 95 -5.44 8.79 6.92
CA PHE A 95 -6.19 7.77 6.20
C PHE A 95 -6.09 7.96 4.67
N ASP A 96 -6.36 9.16 4.18
CA ASP A 96 -6.25 9.49 2.75
C ASP A 96 -4.82 9.30 2.21
N HIS A 97 -3.81 9.64 3.00
CA HIS A 97 -2.42 9.40 2.64
C HIS A 97 -2.16 7.91 2.42
N TYR A 98 -2.60 7.04 3.34
CA TYR A 98 -2.40 5.60 3.18
C TYR A 98 -3.24 4.99 2.05
N ILE A 99 -4.47 5.46 1.83
CA ILE A 99 -5.31 5.04 0.71
C ILE A 99 -4.68 5.44 -0.63
N SER A 100 -4.23 6.69 -0.77
CA SER A 100 -3.56 7.15 -1.99
C SER A 100 -2.25 6.40 -2.26
N ALA A 101 -1.44 6.16 -1.22
CA ALA A 101 -0.21 5.38 -1.35
C ALA A 101 -0.49 3.91 -1.73
N THR A 102 -1.59 3.32 -1.26
CA THR A 102 -2.03 1.97 -1.67
C THR A 102 -2.46 1.96 -3.14
N ARG A 103 -3.25 2.94 -3.59
CA ARG A 103 -3.68 3.07 -5.00
C ARG A 103 -2.49 3.22 -5.96
N ALA A 104 -1.48 4.00 -5.58
CA ALA A 104 -0.31 4.23 -6.41
C ALA A 104 0.52 2.95 -6.63
N ARG A 105 0.58 2.06 -5.63
CA ARG A 105 1.36 0.82 -5.69
C ARG A 105 0.61 -0.37 -6.28
N LYS A 106 -0.71 -0.38 -6.15
CA LYS A 106 -1.57 -1.46 -6.69
C LYS A 106 -2.75 -0.91 -7.50
N PRO A 107 -2.49 -0.44 -8.73
CA PRO A 107 -3.54 0.06 -9.62
C PRO A 107 -4.64 -0.96 -9.92
N ALA A 108 -4.31 -2.26 -9.93
CA ALA A 108 -5.27 -3.35 -10.15
C ALA A 108 -6.41 -3.40 -9.11
N TYR A 109 -6.18 -2.88 -7.90
CA TYR A 109 -7.18 -2.82 -6.81
C TYR A 109 -7.75 -1.41 -6.60
N ARG A 110 -7.48 -0.47 -7.51
CA ARG A 110 -7.85 0.94 -7.35
C ARG A 110 -9.34 1.12 -7.03
N ASP A 111 -10.22 0.44 -7.77
CA ASP A 111 -11.66 0.59 -7.60
C ASP A 111 -12.14 0.07 -6.24
N GLN A 112 -11.54 -1.01 -5.74
CA GLN A 112 -11.87 -1.58 -4.43
C GLN A 112 -11.39 -0.65 -3.30
N VAL A 113 -10.17 -0.14 -3.43
CA VAL A 113 -9.59 0.82 -2.47
C VAL A 113 -10.38 2.13 -2.46
N GLU A 114 -10.82 2.59 -3.64
CA GLU A 114 -11.67 3.77 -3.79
C GLU A 114 -13.04 3.56 -3.13
N ALA A 115 -13.68 2.41 -3.36
CA ALA A 115 -14.96 2.10 -2.75
C ALA A 115 -14.88 2.09 -1.21
N ILE A 116 -13.76 1.62 -0.63
CA ILE A 116 -13.52 1.67 0.82
C ILE A 116 -13.40 3.12 1.28
N SER A 117 -12.59 3.94 0.58
CA SER A 117 -12.42 5.36 0.90
C SER A 117 -13.76 6.10 0.87
N GLN A 118 -14.56 5.91 -0.18
CA GLN A 118 -15.88 6.51 -0.32
C GLN A 118 -16.83 6.11 0.81
N ARG A 119 -16.84 4.84 1.22
CA ARG A 119 -17.65 4.38 2.36
C ARG A 119 -17.23 5.08 3.65
N VAL A 120 -15.94 5.14 3.95
CA VAL A 120 -15.43 5.82 5.15
C VAL A 120 -15.81 7.31 5.12
N TRP A 121 -15.59 7.99 3.99
CA TRP A 121 -15.96 9.39 3.82
C TRP A 121 -17.45 9.64 3.96
N SER A 122 -18.31 8.74 3.44
CA SER A 122 -19.75 8.85 3.60
C SER A 122 -20.18 8.72 5.07
N LEU A 123 -19.54 7.84 5.84
CA LEU A 123 -19.83 7.67 7.26
C LEU A 123 -19.40 8.90 8.05
N VAL A 124 -18.17 9.37 7.84
CA VAL A 124 -17.64 10.54 8.53
C VAL A 124 -18.46 11.78 8.17
N ASN A 125 -18.65 12.09 6.88
CA ASN A 125 -19.34 13.32 6.49
C ASN A 125 -20.81 13.35 6.94
N ASN A 126 -21.51 12.22 6.93
CA ASN A 126 -22.91 12.20 7.33
C ASN A 126 -23.08 12.13 8.86
N GLN A 127 -22.36 11.24 9.53
CA GLN A 127 -22.55 11.00 10.96
C GLN A 127 -21.82 12.03 11.81
N TYR A 128 -20.57 12.36 11.48
CA TYR A 128 -19.79 13.34 12.25
C TYR A 128 -20.35 14.76 12.09
N ALA A 129 -20.77 15.16 10.88
CA ALA A 129 -21.36 16.49 10.70
C ALA A 129 -22.68 16.64 11.47
N ALA A 130 -23.53 15.61 11.45
CA ALA A 130 -24.76 15.59 12.24
C ALA A 130 -24.48 15.65 13.75
N LEU A 131 -23.49 14.88 14.22
CA LEU A 131 -23.05 14.88 15.60
C LEU A 131 -22.50 16.25 16.02
N LYS A 132 -21.67 16.87 15.19
CA LYS A 132 -21.09 18.19 15.45
C LYS A 132 -22.19 19.25 15.55
N ALA A 133 -23.13 19.26 14.61
CA ALA A 133 -24.27 20.17 14.64
C ALA A 133 -25.16 19.97 15.89
N ALA A 134 -25.41 18.72 16.29
CA ALA A 134 -26.16 18.41 17.51
C ALA A 134 -25.43 18.85 18.79
N ALA A 135 -24.11 18.64 18.84
CA ALA A 135 -23.27 19.02 19.96
C ALA A 135 -23.14 20.54 20.12
N GLU A 136 -23.16 21.30 19.02
CA GLU A 136 -23.18 22.76 19.01
C GLU A 136 -24.56 23.32 19.40
N ALA A 137 -25.64 22.64 19.00
CA ALA A 137 -27.02 23.01 19.38
C ALA A 137 -27.36 22.69 20.85
N ASN A 138 -26.48 21.96 21.56
CA ASN A 138 -26.67 21.53 22.95
C ASN A 138 -27.99 20.76 23.18
N ASP A 139 -28.44 20.01 22.16
CA ASP A 139 -29.71 19.27 22.15
C ASP A 139 -29.46 17.78 22.45
N PRO A 140 -29.70 17.32 23.71
CA PRO A 140 -29.36 15.96 24.13
C PRO A 140 -30.14 14.87 23.38
N ASN A 141 -31.34 15.15 22.86
CA ASN A 141 -32.16 14.15 22.14
C ASN A 141 -31.62 13.80 20.74
N LYS A 142 -30.74 14.63 20.16
CA LYS A 142 -30.11 14.36 18.85
C LYS A 142 -28.81 13.57 18.95
N LEU A 143 -28.19 13.54 20.12
CA LEU A 143 -26.99 12.75 20.38
C LEU A 143 -27.31 11.25 20.38
N ASP A 144 -28.44 10.82 20.95
CA ASP A 144 -28.85 9.41 21.00
C ASP A 144 -29.19 8.82 19.61
N LEU A 145 -29.72 9.63 18.68
CA LEU A 145 -30.01 9.20 17.30
C LEU A 145 -28.74 8.99 16.46
N ALA A 146 -27.63 9.64 16.81
CA ALA A 146 -26.37 9.51 16.09
C ALA A 146 -25.64 8.17 16.36
N PHE A 147 -26.03 7.45 17.42
CA PHE A 147 -25.41 6.19 17.87
C PHE A 147 -26.32 4.96 17.74
N ALA A 148 -27.52 5.10 17.17
CA ALA A 148 -28.53 4.03 17.10
C ALA A 148 -28.29 2.97 16.00
N PHE A 149 -27.06 2.82 15.49
CA PHE A 149 -26.71 1.85 14.45
C PHE A 149 -25.44 1.08 14.77
#